data_AF-A0A820IJZ5-F1
#
_entry.id   AF-A0A820IJZ5-F1
#
_cell.length_a   1.000
_cell.length_b   1.000
_cell.length_c   1.000
_cell.angle_alpha   90.00
_cell.angle_beta   90.00
_cell.angle_gamma   90.00
#
_symmetry.space_group_name_H-M   'P 1'
#
loop_
_entity.id
_entity.type
_entity.pdbx_description
1 polymer ?
#
loop_
_entity_poly.entity_id
_entity_poly.type
_entity_poly.pdbx_seq_one_letter_code
_entity_poly.pdbx_strand_id
1 'polypeptide(L)'
;AKTRKSLKDQVAQFNQWLQKRPTSDVDNDHAFFQRISQQLLLRRTISYIHLAIFVFANRQQLQQQLDAFLAEQTISGLAIELRPTAALSQKICFVFSGQGPQWWAMGRQLYESEPVFTQWIELIDNEMTKINNGEWRLLEELIEKKNEQESRINDTNIAQPTLFAIQVALAALLVSWNIYPTTIVSHSAGDQAAAFVAGRLSLQEAVRVVYHRSRLQNRNTRQGGRMLAVSMREEEVKEKLLKGIEHLVCIAVVNSPRSVTLSGDEKTIDDLEQMLSTFHPNVFKARLRIENAFHSYQMDRFDVEKELLSSLSDIRGLPLKDPKQMFNIKCAEARLYSSVIGGELSNKMPVDGQYWWTNVRQAVRFHDAIASIAQNNDASIFLELSPHPVLATSIRECYESANQQPLILPTLKRKENEQITLLTSLA
;
A
#
# COMPACT_ATOMS: atom_id res chain seq x y z
N ALA A 1 -8.22 4.52 -31.08
CA ALA A 1 -8.95 4.39 -32.37
C ALA A 1 -10.47 4.43 -32.18
N LYS A 2 -11.24 4.79 -33.22
CA LYS A 2 -12.72 4.88 -33.15
C LYS A 2 -13.44 3.53 -33.11
N THR A 3 -12.81 2.48 -33.63
CA THR A 3 -13.36 1.11 -33.64
C THR A 3 -12.27 0.11 -33.27
N ARG A 4 -12.65 -1.07 -32.76
CA ARG A 4 -11.71 -2.17 -32.49
C ARG A 4 -10.92 -2.57 -33.74
N LYS A 5 -11.56 -2.62 -34.92
CA LYS A 5 -10.88 -2.90 -36.19
C LYS A 5 -9.81 -1.84 -36.51
N SER A 6 -10.16 -0.56 -36.40
CA SER A 6 -9.21 0.54 -36.63
C SER A 6 -8.06 0.53 -35.62
N LEU A 7 -8.29 0.11 -34.38
CA LEU A 7 -7.22 -0.08 -33.40
C LEU A 7 -6.25 -1.18 -33.85
N LYS A 8 -6.79 -2.32 -34.29
CA LYS A 8 -6.00 -3.44 -34.81
C LYS A 8 -5.15 -3.03 -36.02
N ASP A 9 -5.73 -2.27 -36.96
CA ASP A 9 -5.01 -1.75 -38.12
C ASP A 9 -3.87 -0.79 -37.71
N GLN A 10 -4.10 0.08 -36.73
CA GLN A 10 -3.07 0.98 -36.18
C GLN A 10 -1.93 0.21 -35.51
N VAL A 11 -2.25 -0.79 -34.70
CA VAL A 11 -1.26 -1.66 -34.05
C VAL A 11 -0.45 -2.42 -35.10
N ALA A 12 -1.09 -2.95 -36.15
CA ALA A 12 -0.41 -3.65 -37.24
C ALA A 12 0.57 -2.75 -38.00
N GLN A 13 0.14 -1.52 -38.32
CA GLN A 13 1.00 -0.52 -38.97
C GLN A 13 2.20 -0.15 -38.08
N PHE A 14 1.97 0.07 -36.79
CA PHE A 14 3.04 0.37 -35.83
C PHE A 14 4.02 -0.80 -35.71
N ASN A 15 3.51 -2.03 -35.64
CA ASN A 15 4.32 -3.24 -35.56
C ASN A 15 5.22 -3.39 -36.81
N GLN A 16 4.64 -3.25 -38.00
CA GLN A 16 5.41 -3.31 -39.25
C GLN A 16 6.44 -2.18 -39.36
N TRP A 17 6.10 -0.98 -38.89
CA TRP A 17 7.02 0.15 -38.84
C TRP A 17 8.19 -0.10 -37.88
N LEU A 18 7.93 -0.73 -36.73
CA LEU A 18 8.95 -1.06 -35.74
C LEU A 18 9.92 -2.14 -36.24
N GLN A 19 9.41 -3.17 -36.94
CA GLN A 19 10.22 -4.24 -37.52
C GLN A 19 11.20 -3.75 -38.61
N LYS A 20 10.86 -2.68 -39.34
CA LYS A 20 11.70 -2.10 -40.39
C LYS A 20 12.87 -1.25 -39.88
N ARG A 21 12.97 -0.99 -38.57
CA ARG A 21 14.04 -0.18 -37.98
C ARG A 21 15.19 -1.05 -37.47
N PRO A 22 16.46 -0.75 -37.81
CA PRO A 22 17.61 -1.52 -37.33
C PRO A 22 17.72 -1.50 -35.80
N THR A 23 18.35 -2.54 -35.25
CA THR A 23 18.58 -2.80 -33.81
C THR A 23 19.93 -2.26 -33.30
N SER A 24 20.59 -1.38 -34.05
CA SER A 24 21.96 -0.95 -33.73
C SER A 24 22.00 0.00 -32.52
N ASP A 25 22.75 -0.45 -31.52
CA ASP A 25 23.04 0.08 -30.17
C ASP A 25 21.91 0.02 -29.14
N VAL A 26 22.06 -0.89 -28.19
CA VAL A 26 21.19 -1.17 -27.03
C VAL A 26 21.01 0.07 -26.14
N ASP A 27 22.00 0.98 -26.11
CA ASP A 27 21.90 2.27 -25.40
C ASP A 27 20.95 3.27 -26.10
N ASN A 28 20.61 3.05 -27.36
CA ASN A 28 19.70 3.90 -28.13
C ASN A 28 18.24 3.45 -28.03
N ASP A 29 17.98 2.17 -27.70
CA ASP A 29 16.63 1.61 -27.65
C ASP A 29 15.78 2.26 -26.53
N HIS A 30 16.34 2.47 -25.34
CA HIS A 30 15.59 3.10 -24.24
C HIS A 30 15.18 4.55 -24.58
N ALA A 31 16.15 5.38 -25.00
CA ALA A 31 15.88 6.76 -25.41
C ALA A 31 14.94 6.83 -26.63
N PHE A 32 15.05 5.87 -27.54
CA PHE A 32 14.15 5.73 -28.68
C PHE A 32 12.71 5.45 -28.25
N PHE A 33 12.47 4.45 -27.41
CA PHE A 33 11.13 4.12 -26.93
C PHE A 33 10.55 5.20 -26.02
N GLN A 34 11.36 5.86 -25.17
CA GLN A 34 10.91 7.03 -24.42
C GLN A 34 10.36 8.12 -25.34
N ARG A 35 11.10 8.46 -26.42
CA ARG A 35 10.63 9.45 -27.41
C ARG A 35 9.32 9.00 -28.08
N ILE A 36 9.19 7.73 -28.44
CA ILE A 36 7.94 7.21 -29.03
C ILE A 36 6.79 7.33 -28.03
N SER A 37 6.98 6.88 -26.80
CA SER A 37 5.95 6.94 -25.74
C SER A 37 5.50 8.37 -25.50
N GLN A 38 6.43 9.33 -25.42
CA GLN A 38 6.10 10.76 -25.31
C GLN A 38 5.29 11.27 -26.51
N GLN A 39 5.66 10.90 -27.74
CA GLN A 39 4.91 11.30 -28.93
C GLN A 39 3.50 10.71 -28.96
N LEU A 40 3.34 9.44 -28.55
CA LEU A 40 2.05 8.77 -28.50
C LEU A 40 1.15 9.30 -27.38
N LEU A 41 1.70 9.62 -26.21
CA LEU A 41 0.91 10.10 -25.06
C LEU A 41 0.61 11.61 -25.14
N LEU A 42 1.58 12.44 -25.52
CA LEU A 42 1.46 13.91 -25.43
C LEU A 42 1.09 14.58 -26.76
N ARG A 43 1.30 13.91 -27.90
CA ARG A 43 1.11 14.49 -29.25
C ARG A 43 0.06 13.75 -30.08
N ARG A 44 -0.76 12.91 -29.46
CA ARG A 44 -1.91 12.26 -30.08
C ARG A 44 -3.16 12.50 -29.26
N THR A 45 -4.30 12.59 -29.93
CA THR A 45 -5.58 12.73 -29.28
C THR A 45 -5.99 11.38 -28.67
N ILE A 46 -6.11 11.32 -27.34
CA ILE A 46 -6.57 10.14 -26.59
C ILE A 46 -8.11 10.06 -26.52
N SER A 47 -8.83 10.95 -27.23
CA SER A 47 -10.30 11.10 -27.17
C SER A 47 -11.12 9.97 -27.82
N TYR A 48 -10.56 8.76 -27.95
CA TYR A 48 -11.17 7.66 -28.68
C TYR A 48 -11.61 6.52 -27.78
N ILE A 49 -12.66 5.80 -28.20
CA ILE A 49 -13.37 4.75 -27.44
C ILE A 49 -12.57 3.44 -27.32
N HIS A 50 -11.50 3.25 -28.12
CA HIS A 50 -10.66 2.06 -28.05
C HIS A 50 -9.20 2.44 -27.92
N LEU A 51 -8.57 1.96 -26.86
CA LEU A 51 -7.15 2.13 -26.54
C LEU A 51 -6.48 0.77 -26.43
N ALA A 52 -5.18 0.74 -26.69
CA ALA A 52 -4.26 -0.34 -26.37
C ALA A 52 -3.01 0.31 -25.79
N ILE A 53 -2.66 -0.05 -24.56
CA ILE A 53 -1.48 0.45 -23.87
C ILE A 53 -0.55 -0.74 -23.64
N PHE A 54 0.72 -0.57 -24.01
CA PHE A 54 1.75 -1.60 -23.93
C PHE A 54 2.82 -1.13 -22.96
N VAL A 55 3.02 -1.87 -21.88
CA VAL A 55 4.07 -1.63 -20.89
C VAL A 55 5.12 -2.73 -21.04
N PHE A 56 6.37 -2.34 -21.26
CA PHE A 56 7.44 -3.25 -21.64
C PHE A 56 8.81 -2.75 -21.14
N ALA A 57 9.67 -3.69 -20.76
CA ALA A 57 11.03 -3.43 -20.30
C ALA A 57 12.02 -3.32 -21.46
N ASN A 58 11.72 -3.97 -22.59
CA ASN A 58 12.60 -3.98 -23.76
C ASN A 58 11.83 -4.22 -25.07
N ARG A 59 12.53 -4.02 -26.19
CA ARG A 59 11.99 -4.17 -27.54
C ARG A 59 11.39 -5.55 -27.82
N GLN A 60 12.04 -6.61 -27.35
CA GLN A 60 11.58 -7.98 -27.57
C GLN A 60 10.23 -8.22 -26.89
N GLN A 61 10.06 -7.73 -25.66
CA GLN A 61 8.79 -7.81 -24.95
C GLN A 61 7.68 -7.02 -25.67
N LEU A 62 7.97 -5.80 -26.14
CA LEU A 62 7.00 -5.03 -26.93
C LEU A 62 6.57 -5.79 -28.20
N GLN A 63 7.53 -6.37 -28.93
CA GLN A 63 7.26 -7.13 -30.14
C GLN A 63 6.32 -8.32 -29.86
N GLN A 64 6.60 -9.09 -28.81
CA GLN A 64 5.74 -10.20 -28.37
C GLN A 64 4.33 -9.73 -28.02
N GLN A 65 4.19 -8.61 -27.31
CA GLN A 65 2.88 -8.05 -26.96
C GLN A 65 2.11 -7.54 -28.19
N LEU A 66 2.78 -6.91 -29.15
CA LEU A 66 2.15 -6.48 -30.40
C LEU A 66 1.66 -7.67 -31.23
N ASP A 67 2.47 -8.72 -31.36
CA ASP A 67 2.12 -9.92 -32.12
C ASP A 67 0.94 -10.67 -31.47
N ALA A 68 0.97 -10.84 -30.14
CA ALA A 68 -0.14 -11.48 -29.44
C ALA A 68 -1.42 -10.61 -29.44
N PHE A 69 -1.34 -9.28 -29.43
CA PHE A 69 -2.49 -8.39 -29.63
C PHE A 69 -3.14 -8.64 -31.00
N LEU A 70 -2.32 -8.70 -32.06
CA LEU A 70 -2.79 -8.91 -33.42
C LEU A 70 -3.38 -10.31 -33.64
N ALA A 71 -2.87 -11.30 -32.92
CA ALA A 71 -3.39 -12.67 -32.87
C ALA A 71 -4.64 -12.82 -31.97
N GLU A 72 -5.10 -11.75 -31.31
CA GLU A 72 -6.23 -11.76 -30.36
C GLU A 72 -6.03 -12.73 -29.19
N GLN A 73 -4.78 -12.88 -28.76
CA GLN A 73 -4.44 -13.63 -27.56
C GLN A 73 -4.56 -12.73 -26.33
N THR A 74 -5.01 -13.32 -25.21
CA THR A 74 -5.05 -12.61 -23.93
C THR A 74 -3.64 -12.35 -23.44
N ILE A 75 -3.27 -11.08 -23.28
CA ILE A 75 -1.98 -10.65 -22.73
C ILE A 75 -2.23 -9.94 -21.39
N SER A 76 -1.47 -10.31 -20.36
CA SER A 76 -1.47 -9.59 -19.08
C SER A 76 -0.90 -8.18 -19.25
N GLY A 77 -1.59 -7.17 -18.72
CA GLY A 77 -1.16 -5.76 -18.79
C GLY A 77 -1.56 -5.01 -20.05
N LEU A 78 -2.47 -5.57 -20.86
CA LEU A 78 -3.00 -4.94 -22.05
C LEU A 78 -4.42 -4.43 -21.78
N ALA A 79 -4.58 -3.13 -21.59
CA ALA A 79 -5.91 -2.52 -21.53
C ALA A 79 -6.52 -2.51 -22.93
N ILE A 80 -7.40 -3.46 -23.24
CA ILE A 80 -8.23 -3.41 -24.45
C ILE A 80 -9.67 -3.13 -24.03
N GLU A 81 -10.19 -2.01 -24.55
CA GLU A 81 -11.58 -1.58 -24.43
C GLU A 81 -11.94 -0.83 -23.13
N LEU A 82 -11.30 0.33 -22.93
CA LEU A 82 -11.91 1.40 -22.16
C LEU A 82 -12.93 2.11 -23.05
N ARG A 83 -14.23 1.79 -22.94
CA ARG A 83 -15.23 2.82 -23.25
C ARG A 83 -15.05 3.88 -22.17
N PRO A 84 -14.62 5.12 -22.49
CA PRO A 84 -14.71 6.18 -21.52
C PRO A 84 -16.20 6.40 -21.34
N THR A 85 -16.81 5.73 -20.38
CA THR A 85 -18.05 6.24 -19.81
C THR A 85 -17.64 7.59 -19.25
N ALA A 86 -18.14 8.66 -19.88
CA ALA A 86 -17.90 10.05 -19.49
C ALA A 86 -18.38 10.38 -18.06
N ALA A 87 -18.59 9.36 -17.20
CA ALA A 87 -19.21 9.39 -15.89
C ALA A 87 -18.43 8.62 -14.81
N LEU A 88 -17.28 8.00 -15.11
CA LEU A 88 -16.34 7.66 -14.03
C LEU A 88 -15.62 8.95 -13.64
N SER A 89 -16.25 9.75 -12.77
CA SER A 89 -15.46 10.58 -11.84
C SER A 89 -14.40 9.64 -11.28
N GLN A 90 -13.12 9.88 -11.55
CA GLN A 90 -12.05 8.98 -11.14
C GLN A 90 -11.94 8.99 -9.61
N LYS A 91 -12.77 8.19 -8.94
CA LYS A 91 -12.81 8.04 -7.49
C LYS A 91 -11.70 7.09 -7.08
N ILE A 92 -10.48 7.62 -7.12
CA ILE A 92 -9.25 6.91 -6.80
C ILE A 92 -9.07 6.94 -5.29
N CYS A 93 -8.97 5.75 -4.71
CA CYS A 93 -8.59 5.54 -3.33
C CYS A 93 -7.11 5.18 -3.26
N PHE A 94 -6.31 5.98 -2.56
CA PHE A 94 -4.97 5.54 -2.14
C PHE A 94 -5.10 4.67 -0.90
N VAL A 95 -4.54 3.46 -0.96
CA VAL A 95 -4.57 2.49 0.13
C VAL A 95 -3.17 2.36 0.71
N PHE A 96 -3.03 2.66 1.99
CA PHE A 96 -1.77 2.55 2.74
C PHE A 96 -1.80 1.28 3.60
N SER A 97 -1.03 0.27 3.20
CA SER A 97 -0.95 -1.01 3.90
C SER A 97 -0.07 -0.94 5.16
N GLY A 98 -0.27 -1.89 6.08
CA GLY A 98 0.53 -2.01 7.29
C GLY A 98 1.81 -2.82 7.09
N GLN A 99 2.50 -3.12 8.20
CA GLN A 99 3.69 -3.98 8.21
C GLN A 99 3.37 -5.41 7.74
N GLY A 100 4.30 -6.01 7.00
CA GLY A 100 4.16 -7.30 6.32
C GLY A 100 4.70 -7.34 4.88
N PRO A 101 4.40 -6.36 4.02
CA PRO A 101 4.79 -6.41 2.61
C PRO A 101 6.26 -6.06 2.37
N GLN A 102 6.93 -5.42 3.33
CA GLN A 102 8.33 -5.01 3.19
C GLN A 102 9.25 -6.19 2.85
N TRP A 103 10.29 -5.91 2.09
CA TRP A 103 11.29 -6.90 1.67
C TRP A 103 12.62 -6.22 1.34
N TRP A 104 13.72 -6.95 1.47
CA TRP A 104 15.05 -6.45 1.15
C TRP A 104 15.11 -6.04 -0.32
N ALA A 105 15.71 -4.88 -0.62
CA ALA A 105 15.81 -4.29 -1.95
C ALA A 105 14.52 -3.68 -2.54
N MET A 106 13.43 -3.56 -1.76
CA MET A 106 12.26 -2.80 -2.20
C MET A 106 12.59 -1.32 -2.46
N GLY A 107 12.03 -0.76 -3.52
CA GLY A 107 12.16 0.64 -3.91
C GLY A 107 13.50 1.02 -4.55
N ARG A 108 14.44 0.08 -4.74
CA ARG A 108 15.77 0.40 -5.30
C ARG A 108 15.72 0.85 -6.74
N GLN A 109 14.89 0.21 -7.56
CA GLN A 109 14.81 0.58 -8.98
C GLN A 109 14.18 1.96 -9.11
N LEU A 110 13.12 2.26 -8.35
CA LEU A 110 12.54 3.60 -8.31
C LEU A 110 13.50 4.64 -7.73
N TYR A 111 14.28 4.29 -6.70
CA TYR A 111 15.30 5.20 -6.17
C TYR A 111 16.36 5.58 -7.20
N GLU A 112 16.75 4.64 -8.07
CA GLU A 112 17.73 4.88 -9.15
C GLU A 112 17.15 5.63 -10.35
N SER A 113 15.85 5.47 -10.63
CA SER A 113 15.25 5.90 -11.90
C SER A 113 14.24 7.05 -11.79
N GLU A 114 13.67 7.32 -10.61
CA GLU A 114 12.61 8.30 -10.40
C GLU A 114 13.06 9.41 -9.44
N PRO A 115 13.50 10.59 -9.95
CA PRO A 115 14.07 11.65 -9.10
C PRO A 115 13.16 12.13 -7.96
N VAL A 116 11.83 12.17 -8.18
CA VAL A 116 10.86 12.54 -7.14
C VAL A 116 10.85 11.50 -6.01
N PHE A 117 10.92 10.22 -6.37
CA PHE A 117 10.98 9.14 -5.39
C PHE A 117 12.26 9.26 -4.55
N THR A 118 13.41 9.44 -5.20
CA THR A 118 14.72 9.64 -4.56
C THR A 118 14.68 10.79 -3.54
N GLN A 119 14.20 11.97 -3.97
CA GLN A 119 14.13 13.16 -3.12
C GLN A 119 13.30 12.94 -1.85
N TRP A 120 12.17 12.24 -1.95
CA TRP A 120 11.33 11.94 -0.79
C TRP A 120 11.96 10.91 0.15
N ILE A 121 12.63 9.89 -0.39
CA ILE A 121 13.38 8.93 0.44
C ILE A 121 14.50 9.64 1.20
N GLU A 122 15.30 10.48 0.52
CA GLU A 122 16.39 11.23 1.15
C GLU A 122 15.89 12.23 2.19
N LEU A 123 14.78 12.93 1.91
CA LEU A 123 14.17 13.85 2.86
C LEU A 123 13.71 13.13 4.13
N ILE A 124 13.05 11.98 4.00
CA ILE A 124 12.58 11.19 5.14
C ILE A 124 13.75 10.56 5.90
N ASP A 125 14.78 10.08 5.20
CA ASP A 125 16.04 9.60 5.81
C ASP A 125 16.67 10.67 6.70
N ASN A 126 16.75 11.91 6.20
CA ASN A 126 17.31 13.02 6.95
C ASN A 126 16.50 13.33 8.22
N GLU A 127 15.17 13.42 8.13
CA GLU A 127 14.33 13.66 9.32
C GLU A 127 14.38 12.50 10.32
N MET A 128 14.44 11.26 9.82
CA MET A 128 14.57 10.07 10.66
C MET A 128 15.92 10.02 11.38
N THR A 129 17.00 10.34 10.67
CA THR A 129 18.36 10.42 11.22
C THR A 129 18.44 11.48 12.33
N LYS A 130 17.79 12.64 12.15
CA LYS A 130 17.73 13.68 13.19
C LYS A 130 17.05 13.20 14.46
N ILE A 131 15.89 12.56 14.36
CA ILE A 131 15.12 12.14 15.53
C ILE A 131 15.75 10.95 16.27
N ASN A 132 16.48 10.09 15.56
CA ASN A 132 17.18 8.94 16.14
C ASN A 132 18.63 9.24 16.54
N ASN A 133 19.06 10.52 16.51
CA ASN A 133 20.42 10.97 16.82
C ASN A 133 21.53 10.30 15.99
N GLY A 134 21.22 9.89 14.75
CA GLY A 134 22.18 9.25 13.85
C GLY A 134 22.49 7.79 14.19
N GLU A 135 21.68 7.12 15.01
CA GLU A 135 21.86 5.70 15.34
C GLU A 135 21.75 4.77 14.13
N TRP A 136 20.92 5.14 13.15
CA TRP A 136 20.70 4.36 11.92
C TRP A 136 20.07 5.21 10.82
N ARG A 137 20.20 4.75 9.58
CA ARG A 137 19.63 5.41 8.39
C ARG A 137 18.70 4.46 7.62
N LEU A 138 17.64 5.02 7.04
CA LEU A 138 16.75 4.30 6.13
C LEU A 138 17.48 3.89 4.85
N LEU A 139 18.33 4.78 4.32
CA LEU A 139 19.09 4.54 3.09
C LEU A 139 20.04 3.34 3.20
N GLU A 140 20.62 3.11 4.38
CA GLU A 140 21.45 1.93 4.64
C GLU A 140 20.69 0.63 4.36
N GLU A 141 19.46 0.51 4.88
CA GLU A 141 18.63 -0.69 4.72
C GLU A 141 17.98 -0.78 3.35
N LEU A 142 17.50 0.35 2.81
CA LEU A 142 16.80 0.37 1.52
C LEU A 142 17.75 0.20 0.34
N ILE A 143 18.91 0.86 0.34
CA ILE A 143 19.74 1.06 -0.86
C ILE A 143 21.16 0.46 -0.71
N GLU A 144 21.82 0.73 0.41
CA GLU A 144 23.26 0.48 0.54
C GLU A 144 23.58 -1.00 0.81
N LYS A 145 22.82 -1.67 1.70
CA LYS A 145 23.05 -3.09 2.06
C LYS A 145 22.88 -4.05 0.89
N LYS A 146 23.99 -4.66 0.45
CA LYS A 146 24.01 -5.59 -0.69
C LYS A 146 23.69 -7.04 -0.33
N ASN A 147 23.67 -7.40 0.95
CA ASN A 147 23.34 -8.74 1.42
C ASN A 147 21.97 -8.76 2.13
N GLU A 148 21.05 -9.62 1.67
CA GLU A 148 19.73 -9.80 2.29
C GLU A 148 19.84 -10.31 3.74
N GLN A 149 20.81 -11.17 4.04
CA GLN A 149 20.98 -11.78 5.37
C GLN A 149 21.40 -10.78 6.45
N GLU A 150 21.97 -9.64 6.05
CA GLU A 150 22.38 -8.58 6.96
C GLU A 150 21.27 -7.52 7.15
N SER A 151 20.17 -7.65 6.42
CA SER A 151 19.10 -6.66 6.44
C SER A 151 18.25 -6.77 7.71
N ARG A 152 17.98 -5.60 8.31
CA ARG A 152 17.06 -5.46 9.44
C ARG A 152 15.66 -5.07 8.99
N ILE A 153 15.32 -5.24 7.71
CA ILE A 153 14.05 -4.76 7.14
C ILE A 153 12.81 -5.38 7.79
N ASN A 154 12.98 -6.48 8.55
CA ASN A 154 11.92 -7.12 9.31
C ASN A 154 11.88 -6.72 10.79
N ASP A 155 12.88 -6.01 11.31
CA ASP A 155 12.87 -5.46 12.65
C ASP A 155 11.84 -4.33 12.69
N THR A 156 10.91 -4.35 13.65
CA THR A 156 9.73 -3.46 13.65
C THR A 156 10.12 -1.98 13.61
N ASN A 157 11.19 -1.60 14.30
CA ASN A 157 11.73 -0.23 14.34
C ASN A 157 12.39 0.23 13.02
N ILE A 158 12.63 -0.68 12.07
CA ILE A 158 13.15 -0.39 10.73
C ILE A 158 12.06 -0.61 9.67
N ALA A 159 11.28 -1.68 9.81
CA ALA A 159 10.21 -2.07 8.91
C ALA A 159 9.15 -0.97 8.73
N GLN A 160 8.67 -0.38 9.83
CA GLN A 160 7.62 0.65 9.73
C GLN A 160 8.14 1.98 9.18
N PRO A 161 9.30 2.52 9.63
CA PRO A 161 9.88 3.70 9.00
C PRO A 161 10.19 3.55 7.51
N THR A 162 10.73 2.40 7.09
CA THR A 162 11.02 2.14 5.67
C THR A 162 9.75 1.99 4.85
N LEU A 163 8.71 1.33 5.39
CA LEU A 163 7.40 1.25 4.75
C LEU A 163 6.78 2.64 4.60
N PHE A 164 6.80 3.47 5.65
CA PHE A 164 6.34 4.86 5.59
C PHE A 164 7.06 5.63 4.48
N ALA A 165 8.39 5.53 4.40
CA ALA A 165 9.18 6.22 3.38
C ALA A 165 8.79 5.80 1.95
N ILE A 166 8.68 4.49 1.69
CA ILE A 166 8.26 3.95 0.38
C ILE A 166 6.84 4.43 0.04
N GLN A 167 5.89 4.36 0.97
CA GLN A 167 4.50 4.75 0.72
C GLN A 167 4.36 6.24 0.40
N VAL A 168 5.08 7.10 1.12
CA VAL A 168 5.10 8.54 0.88
C VAL A 168 5.78 8.86 -0.45
N ALA A 169 6.91 8.23 -0.75
CA ALA A 169 7.62 8.43 -2.02
C ALA A 169 6.78 7.97 -3.23
N LEU A 170 6.03 6.87 -3.11
CA LEU A 170 5.05 6.43 -4.12
C LEU A 170 3.92 7.45 -4.29
N ALA A 171 3.35 7.96 -3.19
CA ALA A 171 2.33 8.99 -3.26
C ALA A 171 2.86 10.25 -3.96
N ALA A 172 4.10 10.64 -3.68
CA ALA A 172 4.73 11.81 -4.27
C ALA A 172 4.96 11.65 -5.77
N LEU A 173 5.42 10.46 -6.18
CA LEU A 173 5.62 10.13 -7.59
C LEU A 173 4.29 10.21 -8.36
N LEU A 174 3.21 9.62 -7.82
CA LEU A 174 1.88 9.68 -8.42
C LEU A 174 1.35 11.12 -8.51
N VAL A 175 1.52 11.90 -7.45
CA VAL A 175 1.15 13.33 -7.42
C VAL A 175 1.94 14.13 -8.46
N SER A 176 3.22 13.83 -8.65
CA SER A 176 4.05 14.47 -9.69
C SER A 176 3.55 14.18 -11.10
N TRP A 177 2.84 13.07 -11.29
CA TRP A 177 2.17 12.68 -12.54
C TRP A 177 0.71 13.17 -12.62
N ASN A 178 0.28 14.05 -11.71
CA ASN A 178 -1.08 14.57 -11.58
C ASN A 178 -2.15 13.52 -11.24
N ILE A 179 -1.76 12.44 -10.56
CA ILE A 179 -2.68 11.43 -10.04
C ILE A 179 -2.93 11.74 -8.56
N TYR A 180 -4.17 12.11 -8.25
CA TYR A 180 -4.58 12.51 -6.91
C TYR A 180 -5.68 11.57 -6.39
N PRO A 181 -5.68 11.24 -5.10
CA PRO A 181 -6.78 10.50 -4.49
C PRO A 181 -7.98 11.43 -4.28
N THR A 182 -9.20 10.88 -4.42
CA THR A 182 -10.40 11.46 -3.82
C THR A 182 -10.65 10.90 -2.42
N THR A 183 -10.07 9.72 -2.15
CA THR A 183 -10.25 8.95 -0.93
C THR A 183 -8.90 8.38 -0.50
N ILE A 184 -8.63 8.35 0.80
CA ILE A 184 -7.46 7.73 1.38
C ILE A 184 -7.94 6.75 2.44
N VAL A 185 -7.40 5.55 2.46
CA VAL A 185 -7.67 4.55 3.51
C VAL A 185 -6.38 3.90 3.97
N SER A 186 -6.30 3.57 5.26
CA SER A 186 -5.11 3.00 5.86
C SER A 186 -5.39 1.78 6.73
N HIS A 187 -4.38 0.92 6.82
CA HIS A 187 -4.39 -0.29 7.64
C HIS A 187 -3.21 -0.29 8.61
N SER A 188 -3.47 -0.18 9.92
CA SER A 188 -2.44 -0.30 10.98
C SER A 188 -1.27 0.69 10.78
N ALA A 189 -0.06 0.20 10.49
CA ALA A 189 1.16 0.99 10.23
C ALA A 189 1.14 1.75 8.89
N GLY A 190 0.06 1.67 8.11
CA GLY A 190 -0.17 2.57 6.99
C GLY A 190 -0.75 3.92 7.42
N ASP A 191 -1.29 4.04 8.64
CA ASP A 191 -1.94 5.26 9.12
C ASP A 191 -0.98 6.45 9.14
N GLN A 192 0.31 6.25 9.40
CA GLN A 192 1.27 7.36 9.46
C GLN A 192 1.42 8.04 8.10
N ALA A 193 1.56 7.24 7.03
CA ALA A 193 1.66 7.73 5.67
C ALA A 193 0.33 8.35 5.21
N ALA A 194 -0.80 7.71 5.52
CA ALA A 194 -2.13 8.24 5.19
C ALA A 194 -2.42 9.58 5.88
N ALA A 195 -2.14 9.70 7.18
CA ALA A 195 -2.33 10.94 7.93
C ALA A 195 -1.44 12.08 7.38
N PHE A 196 -0.18 11.79 7.04
CA PHE A 196 0.71 12.76 6.41
C PHE A 196 0.20 13.21 5.03
N VAL A 197 -0.12 12.26 4.15
CA VAL A 197 -0.59 12.54 2.78
C VAL A 197 -1.93 13.28 2.79
N ALA A 198 -2.83 12.96 3.72
CA ALA A 198 -4.10 13.65 3.93
C ALA A 198 -3.95 15.02 4.63
N GLY A 199 -2.73 15.50 4.88
CA GLY A 199 -2.49 16.81 5.49
C GLY A 199 -2.93 16.92 6.95
N ARG A 200 -2.96 15.81 7.68
CA ARG A 200 -3.28 15.76 9.12
C ARG A 200 -2.05 15.95 10.00
N LEU A 201 -0.87 15.68 9.45
CA LEU A 201 0.43 15.82 10.09
C LEU A 201 1.38 16.50 9.12
N SER A 202 2.25 17.37 9.63
CA SER A 202 3.46 17.79 8.93
C SER A 202 4.44 16.61 8.80
N LEU A 203 5.47 16.76 7.97
CA LEU A 203 6.47 15.70 7.81
C LEU A 203 7.17 15.37 9.14
N GLN A 204 7.56 16.40 9.91
CA GLN A 204 8.23 16.23 11.19
C GLN A 204 7.33 15.51 12.21
N GLU A 205 6.05 15.85 12.26
CA GLU A 205 5.09 15.16 13.13
C GLU A 205 4.89 13.70 12.70
N ALA A 206 4.77 13.43 11.39
CA ALA A 206 4.63 12.07 10.87
C ALA A 206 5.87 11.21 11.18
N VAL A 207 7.08 11.77 11.01
CA VAL A 207 8.35 11.13 11.37
C VAL A 207 8.41 10.82 12.86
N ARG A 208 7.96 11.75 13.72
CA ARG A 208 7.85 11.51 15.17
C ARG A 208 6.89 10.36 15.49
N VAL A 209 5.71 10.35 14.89
CA VAL A 209 4.74 9.25 15.10
C VAL A 209 5.35 7.91 14.71
N VAL A 210 5.88 7.77 13.49
CA VAL A 210 6.41 6.48 13.01
C VAL A 210 7.66 6.03 13.78
N TYR A 211 8.54 6.95 14.17
CA TYR A 211 9.72 6.62 14.98
C TYR A 211 9.33 6.13 16.37
N HIS A 212 8.49 6.88 17.09
CA HIS A 212 8.08 6.55 18.45
C HIS A 212 7.23 5.29 18.50
N ARG A 213 6.26 5.14 17.59
CA ARG A 213 5.44 3.92 17.49
C ARG A 213 6.29 2.69 17.23
N SER A 214 7.14 2.74 16.20
CA SER A 214 7.88 1.56 15.74
C SER A 214 8.90 1.08 16.76
N ARG A 215 9.67 1.98 17.38
CA ARG A 215 10.65 1.60 18.41
C ARG A 215 10.01 1.03 19.66
N LEU A 216 8.86 1.57 20.07
CA LEU A 216 8.15 1.13 21.27
C LEU A 216 7.54 -0.26 21.05
N GLN A 217 6.91 -0.47 19.91
CA GLN A 217 6.43 -1.79 19.51
C GLN A 217 7.57 -2.80 19.38
N ASN A 218 8.74 -2.38 18.89
CA ASN A 218 9.91 -3.25 18.77
C ASN A 218 10.45 -3.76 20.12
N ARG A 219 10.19 -3.07 21.24
CA ARG A 219 10.57 -3.59 22.59
C ARG A 219 9.80 -4.85 22.98
N ASN A 220 8.60 -5.03 22.41
CA ASN A 220 7.78 -6.23 22.61
C ASN A 220 8.22 -7.41 21.74
N THR A 221 9.19 -7.21 20.83
CA THR A 221 9.74 -8.28 20.00
C THR A 221 10.41 -9.34 20.88
N ARG A 222 10.31 -10.62 20.51
CA ARG A 222 10.83 -11.78 21.28
C ARG A 222 10.23 -12.00 22.67
N GLN A 223 9.11 -11.34 22.99
CA GLN A 223 8.38 -11.56 24.26
C GLN A 223 7.28 -12.64 24.14
N GLY A 224 7.46 -13.59 23.20
CA GLY A 224 6.53 -14.70 22.97
C GLY A 224 5.21 -14.28 22.29
N GLY A 225 5.15 -13.15 21.59
CA GLY A 225 3.95 -12.73 20.85
C GLY A 225 3.84 -13.39 19.48
N ARG A 226 2.61 -13.78 19.08
CA ARG A 226 2.31 -14.35 17.76
C ARG A 226 0.99 -13.81 17.21
N MET A 227 0.83 -13.94 15.90
CA MET A 227 -0.39 -13.59 15.19
C MET A 227 -0.77 -14.66 14.17
N LEU A 228 -2.07 -14.97 14.08
CA LEU A 228 -2.64 -15.99 13.21
C LEU A 228 -3.78 -15.40 12.38
N ALA A 229 -3.61 -15.34 11.06
CA ALA A 229 -4.70 -15.01 10.15
C ALA A 229 -5.62 -16.23 10.00
N VAL A 230 -6.93 -16.01 10.06
CA VAL A 230 -7.96 -17.06 10.02
C VAL A 230 -9.10 -16.62 9.11
N SER A 231 -9.53 -17.48 8.19
CA SER A 231 -10.67 -17.19 7.32
C SER A 231 -12.00 -17.56 7.99
N MET A 232 -12.44 -16.71 8.91
CA MET A 232 -13.69 -16.83 9.67
C MET A 232 -14.33 -15.46 9.89
N ARG A 233 -15.64 -15.43 10.19
CA ARG A 233 -16.33 -14.21 10.61
C ARG A 233 -15.91 -13.82 12.03
N GLU A 234 -15.96 -12.53 12.34
CA GLU A 234 -15.60 -12.01 13.66
C GLU A 234 -16.45 -12.64 14.78
N GLU A 235 -17.76 -12.75 14.56
CA GLU A 235 -18.72 -13.32 15.49
C GLU A 235 -18.44 -14.80 15.74
N GLU A 236 -18.15 -15.57 14.68
CA GLU A 236 -17.83 -16.98 14.80
C GLU A 236 -16.53 -17.20 15.57
N VAL A 237 -15.54 -16.34 15.39
CA VAL A 237 -14.30 -16.37 16.18
C VAL A 237 -14.59 -16.11 17.65
N LYS A 238 -15.37 -15.07 17.98
CA LYS A 238 -15.75 -14.76 19.37
C LYS A 238 -16.47 -15.94 20.02
N GLU A 239 -17.46 -16.51 19.34
CA GLU A 239 -18.31 -17.57 19.89
C GLU A 239 -17.62 -18.92 19.99
N LYS A 240 -16.88 -19.33 18.94
CA LYS A 240 -16.33 -20.68 18.80
C LYS A 240 -14.90 -20.81 19.32
N LEU A 241 -14.10 -19.74 19.24
CA LEU A 241 -12.66 -19.81 19.52
C LEU A 241 -12.27 -19.08 20.80
N LEU A 242 -12.84 -17.89 21.06
CA LEU A 242 -12.33 -17.01 22.12
C LEU A 242 -13.11 -17.11 23.44
N LYS A 243 -14.30 -17.73 23.43
CA LYS A 243 -15.17 -17.84 24.61
C LYS A 243 -14.43 -18.45 25.80
N GLY A 244 -14.25 -17.65 26.87
CA GLY A 244 -13.56 -18.05 28.10
C GLY A 244 -12.03 -17.84 28.11
N ILE A 245 -11.44 -17.40 26.99
CA ILE A 245 -10.01 -17.10 26.86
C ILE A 245 -9.74 -15.70 26.31
N GLU A 246 -10.72 -14.79 26.37
CA GLU A 246 -10.66 -13.43 25.81
C GLU A 246 -9.52 -12.58 26.39
N HIS A 247 -9.04 -12.94 27.58
CA HIS A 247 -7.91 -12.31 28.26
C HIS A 247 -6.53 -12.80 27.76
N LEU A 248 -6.48 -13.90 27.00
CA LEU A 248 -5.25 -14.52 26.48
C LEU A 248 -5.05 -14.28 24.98
N VAL A 249 -6.06 -13.76 24.28
CA VAL A 249 -6.02 -13.56 22.84
C VAL A 249 -7.01 -12.47 22.42
N CYS A 250 -6.58 -11.60 21.53
CA CYS A 250 -7.39 -10.53 20.95
C CYS A 250 -7.65 -10.79 19.47
N ILE A 251 -8.79 -10.30 18.97
CA ILE A 251 -8.96 -10.06 17.53
C ILE A 251 -8.19 -8.78 17.21
N ALA A 252 -7.03 -8.92 16.60
CA ALA A 252 -6.15 -7.81 16.26
C ALA A 252 -6.57 -7.09 14.98
N VAL A 253 -7.16 -7.81 14.02
CA VAL A 253 -7.57 -7.24 12.73
C VAL A 253 -8.86 -7.90 12.27
N VAL A 254 -9.78 -7.10 11.75
CA VAL A 254 -10.92 -7.54 10.95
C VAL A 254 -10.72 -6.97 9.55
N ASN A 255 -10.19 -7.79 8.65
CA ASN A 255 -9.78 -7.39 7.30
C ASN A 255 -10.95 -7.40 6.32
N SER A 256 -11.84 -8.38 6.45
CA SER A 256 -13.00 -8.56 5.58
C SER A 256 -14.10 -9.32 6.34
N PRO A 257 -15.30 -9.51 5.75
CA PRO A 257 -16.37 -10.28 6.38
C PRO A 257 -15.98 -11.71 6.80
N ARG A 258 -14.91 -12.27 6.22
CA ARG A 258 -14.47 -13.66 6.47
C ARG A 258 -12.96 -13.75 6.71
N SER A 259 -12.32 -12.68 7.14
CA SER A 259 -10.88 -12.63 7.36
C SER A 259 -10.55 -11.84 8.62
N VAL A 260 -10.09 -12.54 9.64
CA VAL A 260 -9.67 -11.96 10.91
C VAL A 260 -8.26 -12.41 11.27
N THR A 261 -7.57 -11.62 12.08
CA THR A 261 -6.27 -11.97 12.63
C THR A 261 -6.34 -12.02 14.14
N LEU A 262 -5.95 -13.15 14.72
CA LEU A 262 -5.82 -13.34 16.16
C LEU A 262 -4.43 -12.95 16.61
N SER A 263 -4.32 -12.40 17.83
CA SER A 263 -3.06 -11.97 18.41
C SER A 263 -3.00 -12.24 19.91
N GLY A 264 -1.92 -12.85 20.36
CA GLY A 264 -1.73 -13.20 21.77
C GLY A 264 -0.39 -13.87 21.99
N ASP A 265 -0.25 -14.52 23.15
CA ASP A 265 0.94 -15.31 23.47
C ASP A 265 1.07 -16.53 22.55
N GLU A 266 2.31 -16.94 22.28
CA GLU A 266 2.68 -18.01 21.33
C GLU A 266 1.93 -19.30 21.61
N LYS A 267 1.93 -19.75 22.87
CA LYS A 267 1.23 -20.96 23.27
C LYS A 267 -0.27 -20.89 22.97
N THR A 268 -0.93 -19.77 23.26
CA THR A 268 -2.37 -19.61 23.00
C THR A 268 -2.66 -19.66 21.51
N ILE A 269 -1.82 -19.03 20.69
CA ILE A 269 -1.94 -19.10 19.22
C ILE A 269 -1.70 -20.52 18.70
N ASP A 270 -0.72 -21.25 19.26
CA ASP A 270 -0.46 -22.65 18.92
C ASP A 270 -1.68 -23.54 19.24
N ASP A 271 -2.26 -23.39 20.44
CA ASP A 271 -3.43 -24.14 20.89
C ASP A 271 -4.64 -23.86 19.97
N LEU A 272 -4.85 -22.60 19.58
CA LEU A 272 -5.92 -22.19 18.65
C LEU A 272 -5.72 -22.74 17.24
N GLU A 273 -4.49 -22.72 16.73
CA GLU A 273 -4.16 -23.29 15.42
C GLU A 273 -4.38 -24.82 15.39
N GLN A 274 -4.01 -25.51 16.47
CA GLN A 274 -4.24 -26.93 16.63
C GLN A 274 -5.75 -27.24 16.70
N MET A 275 -6.49 -26.47 17.49
CA MET A 275 -7.95 -26.61 17.61
C MET A 275 -8.64 -26.38 16.26
N LEU A 276 -8.26 -25.33 15.52
CA LEU A 276 -8.75 -25.10 14.15
C LEU A 276 -8.40 -26.25 13.21
N SER A 277 -7.20 -26.83 13.31
CA SER A 277 -6.82 -28.00 12.51
C SER A 277 -7.67 -29.24 12.80
N THR A 278 -8.05 -29.45 14.06
CA THR A 278 -8.80 -30.62 14.49
C THR A 278 -10.30 -30.48 14.20
N PHE A 279 -10.91 -29.36 14.54
CA PHE A 279 -12.38 -29.19 14.50
C PHE A 279 -12.87 -28.41 13.27
N HIS A 280 -11.98 -27.65 12.62
CA HIS A 280 -12.31 -26.81 11.46
C HIS A 280 -11.27 -26.95 10.33
N PRO A 281 -10.97 -28.17 9.83
CA PRO A 281 -9.85 -28.41 8.92
C PRO A 281 -9.92 -27.64 7.60
N ASN A 282 -11.11 -27.22 7.18
CA ASN A 282 -11.33 -26.46 5.94
C ASN A 282 -11.15 -24.94 6.11
N VAL A 283 -10.96 -24.45 7.33
CA VAL A 283 -10.69 -23.02 7.59
C VAL A 283 -9.23 -22.72 7.23
N PHE A 284 -9.04 -21.80 6.28
CA PHE A 284 -7.71 -21.28 5.98
C PHE A 284 -7.12 -20.59 7.22
N LYS A 285 -5.86 -20.90 7.50
CA LYS A 285 -5.10 -20.30 8.59
C LYS A 285 -3.64 -20.15 8.22
N ALA A 286 -3.03 -19.05 8.63
CA ALA A 286 -1.63 -18.75 8.34
C ALA A 286 -0.99 -17.92 9.45
N ARG A 287 0.13 -18.39 10.00
CA ARG A 287 0.95 -17.60 10.91
C ARG A 287 1.56 -16.41 10.16
N LEU A 288 1.47 -15.23 10.76
CA LEU A 288 2.17 -14.06 10.25
C LEU A 288 3.65 -14.15 10.63
N ARG A 289 4.54 -13.74 9.72
CA ARG A 289 6.00 -13.73 9.93
C ARG A 289 6.43 -12.51 10.76
N ILE A 290 5.91 -12.42 11.97
CA ILE A 290 6.17 -11.36 12.95
C ILE A 290 6.25 -11.98 14.34
N GLU A 291 7.14 -11.44 15.17
CA GLU A 291 7.40 -11.94 16.53
C GLU A 291 6.67 -11.15 17.63
N ASN A 292 5.73 -10.29 17.22
CA ASN A 292 4.97 -9.41 18.09
C ASN A 292 3.47 -9.76 18.00
N ALA A 293 2.77 -9.63 19.13
CA ALA A 293 1.33 -9.67 19.17
C ALA A 293 0.73 -8.25 19.06
N PHE A 294 0.76 -7.64 17.88
CA PHE A 294 0.21 -6.29 17.68
C PHE A 294 -1.30 -6.23 17.96
N HIS A 295 -1.80 -5.05 18.36
CA HIS A 295 -3.23 -4.82 18.61
C HIS A 295 -3.81 -5.75 19.68
N SER A 296 -3.01 -6.01 20.73
CA SER A 296 -3.35 -6.89 21.84
C SER A 296 -2.85 -6.32 23.16
N TYR A 297 -3.21 -6.98 24.26
CA TYR A 297 -2.72 -6.67 25.61
C TYR A 297 -1.20 -6.71 25.75
N GLN A 298 -0.47 -7.37 24.84
CA GLN A 298 0.99 -7.31 24.88
C GLN A 298 1.54 -5.89 24.64
N MET A 299 0.77 -5.03 23.97
CA MET A 299 1.17 -3.63 23.76
C MET A 299 1.11 -2.80 25.05
N ASP A 300 0.46 -3.30 26.12
CA ASP A 300 0.37 -2.62 27.42
C ASP A 300 1.67 -2.78 28.25
N ARG A 301 2.60 -3.65 27.81
CA ARG A 301 3.87 -3.92 28.51
C ARG A 301 4.87 -2.76 28.36
N PHE A 302 5.86 -2.71 29.26
CA PHE A 302 6.99 -1.77 29.22
C PHE A 302 6.61 -0.28 29.14
N ASP A 303 5.47 0.10 29.72
CA ASP A 303 4.96 1.48 29.74
C ASP A 303 4.83 2.12 28.35
N VAL A 304 4.57 1.31 27.31
CA VAL A 304 4.47 1.78 25.91
C VAL A 304 3.44 2.90 25.77
N GLU A 305 2.25 2.77 26.39
CA GLU A 305 1.22 3.82 26.37
C GLU A 305 1.76 5.15 26.89
N LYS A 306 2.33 5.13 28.10
CA LYS A 306 2.82 6.33 28.79
C LYS A 306 3.93 7.01 27.99
N GLU A 307 4.90 6.25 27.49
CA GLU A 307 6.00 6.82 26.69
C GLU A 307 5.50 7.36 25.36
N LEU A 308 4.57 6.66 24.68
CA LEU A 308 3.99 7.11 23.42
C LEU A 308 3.21 8.41 23.60
N LEU A 309 2.33 8.48 24.59
CA LEU A 309 1.54 9.69 24.90
C LEU A 309 2.44 10.88 25.24
N SER A 310 3.46 10.66 26.07
CA SER A 310 4.45 11.71 26.41
C SER A 310 5.17 12.23 25.16
N SER A 311 5.62 11.30 24.32
CA SER A 311 6.37 11.59 23.10
C SER A 311 5.61 12.37 22.03
N LEU A 312 4.28 12.22 22.00
CA LEU A 312 3.38 12.80 21.00
C LEU A 312 2.47 13.88 21.62
N SER A 313 2.80 14.39 22.81
CA SER A 313 1.93 15.27 23.62
C SER A 313 1.62 16.63 22.98
N ASP A 314 2.46 17.10 22.07
CA ASP A 314 2.29 18.34 21.31
C ASP A 314 1.62 18.14 19.94
N ILE A 315 1.48 16.89 19.47
CA ILE A 315 0.80 16.59 18.21
C ILE A 315 -0.70 16.77 18.41
N ARG A 316 -1.28 17.70 17.64
CA ARG A 316 -2.73 17.94 17.62
C ARG A 316 -3.45 17.06 16.60
N GLY A 317 -2.78 16.73 15.49
CA GLY A 317 -3.33 15.85 14.46
C GLY A 317 -4.63 16.39 13.82
N LEU A 318 -4.79 17.71 13.73
CA LEU A 318 -5.90 18.36 13.02
C LEU A 318 -5.45 18.71 11.58
N PRO A 319 -6.38 18.97 10.64
CA PRO A 319 -6.00 19.39 9.30
C PRO A 319 -5.08 20.61 9.37
N LEU A 320 -3.94 20.51 8.69
CA LEU A 320 -3.00 21.61 8.59
C LEU A 320 -3.67 22.80 7.91
N LYS A 321 -3.30 24.01 8.33
CA LYS A 321 -3.84 25.25 7.75
C LYS A 321 -2.87 25.91 6.77
N ASP A 322 -1.58 25.70 6.95
CA ASP A 322 -0.53 26.24 6.09
C ASP A 322 -0.23 25.25 4.96
N PRO A 323 -0.51 25.59 3.69
CA PRO A 323 -0.21 24.73 2.55
C PRO A 323 1.26 24.33 2.44
N LYS A 324 2.19 25.13 2.99
CA LYS A 324 3.63 24.81 2.96
C LYS A 324 4.00 23.63 3.85
N GLN A 325 3.17 23.31 4.82
CA GLN A 325 3.36 22.16 5.72
C GLN A 325 2.64 20.91 5.22
N MET A 326 1.74 21.06 4.24
CA MET A 326 1.01 19.96 3.63
C MET A 326 1.90 19.23 2.64
N PHE A 327 1.71 17.91 2.55
CA PHE A 327 2.24 17.11 1.47
C PHE A 327 1.77 17.60 0.09
N ASN A 328 0.45 17.77 -0.07
CA ASN A 328 -0.19 18.34 -1.26
C ASN A 328 -1.63 18.77 -0.95
N ILE A 329 -2.07 19.92 -1.49
CA ILE A 329 -3.42 20.47 -1.24
C ILE A 329 -4.52 19.51 -1.73
N LYS A 330 -4.39 18.94 -2.93
CA LYS A 330 -5.42 18.03 -3.48
C LYS A 330 -5.52 16.72 -2.69
N CYS A 331 -4.40 16.23 -2.15
CA CYS A 331 -4.42 15.07 -1.25
C CYS A 331 -5.07 15.42 0.10
N ALA A 332 -4.87 16.64 0.61
CA ALA A 332 -5.50 17.10 1.85
C ALA A 332 -7.02 17.33 1.72
N GLU A 333 -7.54 17.45 0.51
CA GLU A 333 -8.98 17.51 0.20
C GLU A 333 -9.62 16.11 0.11
N ALA A 334 -8.83 15.04 0.06
CA ALA A 334 -9.34 13.68 -0.01
C ALA A 334 -10.03 13.26 1.30
N ARG A 335 -11.06 12.43 1.19
CA ARG A 335 -11.73 11.84 2.35
C ARG A 335 -10.81 10.81 3.00
N LEU A 336 -10.51 10.98 4.28
CA LEU A 336 -9.65 10.07 5.03
C LEU A 336 -10.50 9.04 5.77
N TYR A 337 -10.36 7.76 5.44
CA TYR A 337 -10.96 6.64 6.16
C TYR A 337 -9.91 5.94 7.01
N SER A 338 -10.22 5.72 8.28
CA SER A 338 -9.30 5.10 9.24
C SER A 338 -9.83 3.76 9.72
N SER A 339 -8.93 2.76 9.71
CA SER A 339 -9.19 1.45 10.31
C SER A 339 -9.15 1.47 11.84
N VAL A 340 -8.76 2.57 12.48
CA VAL A 340 -8.82 2.73 13.95
C VAL A 340 -10.25 2.91 14.41
N ILE A 341 -11.03 3.71 13.67
CA ILE A 341 -12.44 4.00 13.99
C ILE A 341 -13.42 3.20 13.11
N GLY A 342 -12.94 2.55 12.05
CA GLY A 342 -13.78 1.78 11.13
C GLY A 342 -14.64 2.64 10.19
N GLY A 343 -14.17 3.82 9.78
CA GLY A 343 -14.97 4.77 8.99
C GLY A 343 -14.25 6.07 8.63
N GLU A 344 -15.00 7.05 8.11
CA GLU A 344 -14.48 8.37 7.72
C GLU A 344 -14.03 9.17 8.95
N LEU A 345 -12.77 9.63 8.94
CA LEU A 345 -12.17 10.47 9.95
C LEU A 345 -12.47 11.94 9.63
N SER A 346 -13.41 12.52 10.37
CA SER A 346 -13.82 13.91 10.14
C SER A 346 -12.69 14.93 10.40
N ASN A 347 -12.79 16.10 9.78
CA ASN A 347 -11.86 17.21 9.99
C ASN A 347 -11.82 17.76 11.43
N LYS A 348 -12.78 17.38 12.27
CA LYS A 348 -12.86 17.79 13.68
C LYS A 348 -12.25 16.78 14.65
N MET A 349 -12.04 15.53 14.22
CA MET A 349 -11.48 14.48 15.06
C MET A 349 -9.95 14.50 14.96
N PRO A 350 -9.19 14.67 16.05
CA PRO A 350 -7.73 14.71 16.01
C PRO A 350 -7.12 13.31 15.79
N VAL A 351 -5.96 13.27 15.12
CA VAL A 351 -5.03 12.12 15.11
C VAL A 351 -3.85 12.38 16.07
N ASP A 352 -4.19 12.67 17.32
CA ASP A 352 -3.26 13.00 18.40
C ASP A 352 -2.64 11.76 19.07
N GLY A 353 -1.88 11.95 20.15
CA GLY A 353 -1.27 10.84 20.89
C GLY A 353 -2.26 9.75 21.33
N GLN A 354 -3.49 10.12 21.69
CA GLN A 354 -4.51 9.14 22.10
C GLN A 354 -4.98 8.30 20.91
N TYR A 355 -5.20 8.94 19.75
CA TYR A 355 -5.48 8.22 18.51
C TYR A 355 -4.38 7.20 18.18
N TRP A 356 -3.10 7.60 18.31
CA TRP A 356 -1.98 6.71 18.01
C TRP A 356 -1.85 5.56 19.01
N TRP A 357 -2.18 5.77 20.28
CA TRP A 357 -2.27 4.67 21.24
C TRP A 357 -3.40 3.71 20.88
N THR A 358 -4.59 4.23 20.54
CA THR A 358 -5.70 3.41 20.04
C THR A 358 -5.28 2.62 18.79
N ASN A 359 -4.56 3.23 17.84
CA ASN A 359 -4.00 2.56 16.66
C ASN A 359 -3.01 1.43 17.01
N VAL A 360 -2.23 1.57 18.09
CA VAL A 360 -1.28 0.54 18.53
C VAL A 360 -1.97 -0.62 19.22
N ARG A 361 -3.02 -0.32 19.99
CA ARG A 361 -3.58 -1.23 21.00
C ARG A 361 -4.89 -1.91 20.59
N GLN A 362 -5.74 -1.23 19.84
CA GLN A 362 -7.09 -1.71 19.51
C GLN A 362 -7.13 -2.41 18.16
N ALA A 363 -8.18 -3.20 17.95
CA ALA A 363 -8.37 -3.95 16.71
C ALA A 363 -8.42 -3.03 15.47
N VAL A 364 -7.76 -3.44 14.40
CA VAL A 364 -7.81 -2.79 13.09
C VAL A 364 -9.13 -3.15 12.41
N ARG A 365 -10.04 -2.19 12.32
CA ARG A 365 -11.38 -2.28 11.70
C ARG A 365 -11.35 -1.96 10.20
N PHE A 366 -10.49 -2.66 9.45
CA PHE A 366 -10.33 -2.39 8.02
C PHE A 366 -11.57 -2.76 7.20
N HIS A 367 -12.24 -3.86 7.55
CA HIS A 367 -13.52 -4.25 6.97
C HIS A 367 -14.54 -3.10 7.05
N ASP A 368 -14.73 -2.52 8.23
CA ASP A 368 -15.72 -1.48 8.47
C ASP A 368 -15.40 -0.21 7.67
N ALA A 369 -14.12 0.17 7.60
CA ALA A 369 -13.67 1.31 6.80
C ALA A 369 -13.95 1.11 5.30
N ILE A 370 -13.64 -0.07 4.74
CA ILE A 370 -13.91 -0.36 3.32
C ILE A 370 -15.41 -0.48 3.05
N ALA A 371 -16.17 -1.09 3.96
CA ALA A 371 -17.63 -1.17 3.86
C ALA A 371 -18.26 0.23 3.84
N SER A 372 -17.76 1.15 4.67
CA SER A 372 -18.20 2.55 4.69
C SER A 372 -17.91 3.26 3.35
N ILE A 373 -16.72 3.07 2.78
CA ILE A 373 -16.37 3.61 1.44
C ILE A 373 -17.31 3.07 0.36
N ALA A 374 -17.61 1.76 0.37
CA ALA A 374 -18.50 1.13 -0.60
C ALA A 374 -19.95 1.64 -0.47
N GLN A 375 -20.45 1.77 0.77
CA GLN A 375 -21.79 2.32 1.05
C GLN A 375 -21.94 3.77 0.58
N ASN A 376 -20.92 4.60 0.80
CA ASN A 376 -20.90 6.00 0.36
C ASN A 376 -20.56 6.17 -1.12
N ASN A 377 -20.17 5.09 -1.81
CA ASN A 377 -19.67 5.12 -3.18
C ASN A 377 -18.52 6.13 -3.34
N ASP A 378 -17.60 6.18 -2.37
CA ASP A 378 -16.49 7.15 -2.36
C ASP A 378 -15.27 6.68 -3.18
N ALA A 379 -15.22 5.40 -3.57
CA ALA A 379 -14.14 4.85 -4.38
C ALA A 379 -14.61 3.75 -5.32
N SER A 380 -14.02 3.70 -6.52
CA SER A 380 -14.19 2.62 -7.50
C SER A 380 -12.85 2.04 -7.98
N ILE A 381 -11.75 2.77 -7.76
CA ILE A 381 -10.38 2.34 -8.07
C ILE A 381 -9.57 2.42 -6.78
N PHE A 382 -8.93 1.33 -6.37
CA PHE A 382 -8.06 1.24 -5.22
C PHE A 382 -6.63 1.04 -5.69
N LEU A 383 -5.76 2.00 -5.42
CA LEU A 383 -4.34 1.91 -5.70
C LEU A 383 -3.61 1.66 -4.38
N GLU A 384 -3.07 0.45 -4.19
CA GLU A 384 -2.36 0.05 -2.99
C GLU A 384 -0.90 0.49 -3.05
N LEU A 385 -0.61 1.60 -2.36
CA LEU A 385 0.73 2.17 -2.22
C LEU A 385 1.50 1.31 -1.23
N SER A 386 2.29 0.38 -1.75
CA SER A 386 3.01 -0.61 -0.96
C SER A 386 4.15 -1.25 -1.77
N PRO A 387 5.14 -1.86 -1.10
CA PRO A 387 6.18 -2.65 -1.77
C PRO A 387 5.69 -4.01 -2.28
N HIS A 388 4.48 -4.44 -1.87
CA HIS A 388 3.80 -5.64 -2.33
C HIS A 388 2.32 -5.60 -1.90
N PRO A 389 1.34 -5.93 -2.76
CA PRO A 389 -0.07 -5.90 -2.40
C PRO A 389 -0.41 -6.96 -1.36
N VAL A 390 -1.09 -6.55 -0.30
CA VAL A 390 -1.56 -7.44 0.77
C VAL A 390 -3.03 -7.23 1.12
N LEU A 391 -3.67 -6.16 0.62
CA LEU A 391 -5.06 -5.82 0.96
C LEU A 391 -6.07 -6.11 -0.16
N ALA A 392 -5.59 -6.44 -1.36
CA ALA A 392 -6.47 -6.62 -2.52
C ALA A 392 -7.57 -7.67 -2.32
N THR A 393 -7.26 -8.82 -1.70
CA THR A 393 -8.28 -9.84 -1.41
C THR A 393 -9.33 -9.33 -0.42
N SER A 394 -8.90 -8.67 0.66
CA SER A 394 -9.79 -8.11 1.68
C SER A 394 -10.75 -7.06 1.10
N ILE A 395 -10.24 -6.18 0.23
CA ILE A 395 -11.06 -5.15 -0.44
C ILE A 395 -12.10 -5.81 -1.36
N ARG A 396 -11.72 -6.82 -2.15
CA ARG A 396 -12.66 -7.56 -3.02
C ARG A 396 -13.80 -8.17 -2.20
N GLU A 397 -13.49 -8.86 -1.12
CA GLU A 397 -14.52 -9.52 -0.29
C GLU A 397 -15.50 -8.51 0.34
N CYS A 398 -15.02 -7.33 0.74
CA CYS A 398 -15.88 -6.27 1.24
C CYS A 398 -16.84 -5.73 0.15
N TYR A 399 -16.35 -5.58 -1.07
CA TYR A 399 -17.14 -5.08 -2.20
C TYR A 399 -18.08 -6.13 -2.81
N GLU A 400 -17.70 -7.41 -2.79
CA GLU A 400 -18.59 -8.53 -3.15
C GLU A 400 -19.85 -8.51 -2.28
N SER A 401 -19.69 -8.23 -0.97
CA SER A 401 -20.81 -8.10 -0.04
C SER A 401 -21.73 -6.91 -0.36
N ALA A 402 -21.22 -5.91 -1.09
CA ALA A 402 -21.97 -4.74 -1.57
C ALA A 402 -22.50 -4.90 -3.01
N ASN A 403 -22.33 -6.07 -3.65
CA ASN A 403 -22.63 -6.31 -5.07
C ASN A 403 -21.95 -5.31 -6.03
N GLN A 404 -20.72 -4.91 -5.70
CA GLN A 404 -19.89 -4.00 -6.50
C GLN A 404 -18.56 -4.68 -6.87
N GLN A 405 -17.92 -4.24 -7.96
CA GLN A 405 -16.63 -4.77 -8.41
C GLN A 405 -15.63 -3.61 -8.61
N PRO A 406 -14.78 -3.32 -7.60
CA PRO A 406 -13.80 -2.26 -7.71
C PRO A 406 -12.58 -2.73 -8.51
N LEU A 407 -11.92 -1.79 -9.17
CA LEU A 407 -10.60 -2.04 -9.74
C LEU A 407 -9.56 -1.89 -8.63
N ILE A 408 -8.74 -2.92 -8.39
CA ILE A 408 -7.71 -2.91 -7.33
C ILE A 408 -6.35 -3.15 -7.95
N LEU A 409 -5.44 -2.21 -7.76
CA LEU A 409 -4.17 -2.11 -8.46
C LEU A 409 -3.02 -1.97 -7.46
N PRO A 410 -1.93 -2.73 -7.60
CA PRO A 410 -0.73 -2.56 -6.79
C PRO A 410 0.18 -1.48 -7.37
N THR A 411 0.89 -0.73 -6.54
CA THR A 411 2.02 0.09 -7.04
C THR A 411 3.25 -0.76 -7.34
N LEU A 412 3.59 -1.69 -6.45
CA LEU A 412 4.78 -2.55 -6.56
C LEU A 412 4.44 -3.98 -6.21
N LYS A 413 5.26 -4.92 -6.68
CA LYS A 413 5.20 -6.33 -6.30
C LYS A 413 6.62 -6.84 -6.03
N ARG A 414 6.76 -7.55 -4.91
CA ARG A 414 8.02 -8.19 -4.50
C ARG A 414 8.68 -8.97 -5.65
N LYS A 415 9.96 -8.68 -5.91
CA LYS A 415 10.79 -9.33 -6.94
C LYS A 415 10.28 -9.17 -8.38
N GLU A 416 9.37 -8.24 -8.63
CA GLU A 416 9.01 -7.80 -9.97
C GLU A 416 9.73 -6.47 -10.31
N ASN A 417 9.73 -6.09 -11.59
CA ASN A 417 10.29 -4.80 -12.01
C ASN A 417 9.36 -3.66 -11.56
N GLU A 418 9.88 -2.76 -10.75
CA GLU A 418 9.09 -1.76 -10.03
C GLU A 418 8.41 -0.75 -10.97
N GLN A 419 9.15 -0.25 -11.96
CA GLN A 419 8.61 0.67 -12.96
C GLN A 419 7.55 -0.01 -13.83
N ILE A 420 7.79 -1.26 -14.26
CA ILE A 420 6.84 -2.00 -15.08
C ILE A 420 5.56 -2.30 -14.30
N THR A 421 5.67 -2.74 -13.04
CA THR A 421 4.47 -2.96 -12.20
C THR A 421 3.68 -1.67 -12.02
N LEU A 422 4.34 -0.56 -11.69
CA LEU A 422 3.67 0.73 -11.48
C LEU A 422 2.99 1.23 -12.76
N LEU A 423 3.72 1.24 -13.89
CA LEU A 423 3.17 1.68 -15.18
C LEU A 423 2.05 0.76 -15.68
N THR A 424 2.12 -0.55 -15.40
CA THR A 424 1.04 -1.50 -15.74
C THR A 424 -0.23 -1.20 -14.96
N SER A 425 -0.12 -0.75 -13.71
CA SER A 425 -1.28 -0.30 -12.93
C SER A 425 -1.86 1.03 -13.41
N LEU A 426 -1.05 1.89 -14.04
CA LEU A 426 -1.50 3.17 -14.58
C LEU A 426 -2.10 3.07 -15.99
N ALA A 427 -1.68 2.05 -16.75
CA ALA A 427 -2.23 1.69 -18.05
C ALA A 427 -3.65 1.10 -17.91
#